data_AF-A0A1I4U6C1-F1
#
_entry.id   AF-A0A1I4U6C1-F1
#
_cell.length_a   1.000
_cell.length_b   1.000
_cell.length_c   1.000
_cell.angle_alpha   90.00
_cell.angle_beta   90.00
_cell.angle_gamma   90.00
#
_symmetry.space_group_name_H-M   'P 1'
#
loop_
_entity.id
_entity.type
_entity.pdbx_description
1 polymer ?
#
loop_
_entity_poly.entity_id
_entity_poly.type
_entity_poly.pdbx_seq_one_letter_code
_entity_poly.pdbx_strand_id
1 'polypeptide(L)'
;MHRTLNLLRRPLAAAMVIAALASPALSEDFTESHLAAARETIAAAHASEQFNGILIALAEQTKALFQRSNPGAAKDIEEVVSAVALDLAKRRPDLDRELERVWAGRFNEDELKQITTFFKSPVGEKYGQLAPVIIQDSMRSAGIWRDALSTEILTRSRDELNKRGYSF
;
A
#
# COMPACT_ATOMS: atom_id res chain seq x y z
N MET A 1 64.39 -28.52 17.43
CA MET A 1 65.17 -27.26 17.45
C MET A 1 64.22 -26.14 17.06
N HIS A 2 63.81 -25.33 18.05
CA HIS A 2 64.00 -23.87 18.10
C HIS A 2 63.19 -23.09 17.05
N ARG A 3 62.43 -22.04 17.35
CA ARG A 3 62.27 -21.21 18.56
C ARG A 3 61.07 -20.29 18.30
N THR A 4 60.24 -20.13 19.33
CA THR A 4 59.54 -18.91 19.77
C THR A 4 59.54 -17.67 18.87
N LEU A 5 58.36 -17.12 18.63
CA LEU A 5 58.12 -15.68 18.83
C LEU A 5 56.69 -15.45 19.38
N ASN A 6 56.62 -15.29 20.69
CA ASN A 6 55.60 -14.45 21.30
C ASN A 6 55.87 -13.01 20.81
N LEU A 7 54.83 -12.23 20.57
CA LEU A 7 54.55 -11.02 21.35
C LEU A 7 53.35 -10.23 20.80
N LEU A 8 52.53 -9.78 21.76
CA LEU A 8 51.86 -8.46 21.78
C LEU A 8 50.61 -8.26 20.90
N ARG A 9 49.43 -8.45 21.51
CA ARG A 9 48.61 -7.37 22.11
C ARG A 9 47.16 -7.82 22.31
N ARG A 10 46.64 -7.71 23.54
CA ARG A 10 45.19 -7.62 23.82
C ARG A 10 44.74 -6.17 23.58
N PRO A 11 43.50 -5.94 23.15
CA PRO A 11 42.49 -5.61 24.15
C PRO A 11 41.17 -6.37 23.97
N LEU A 12 40.44 -6.49 25.09
CA LEU A 12 39.02 -6.84 25.18
C LEU A 12 38.21 -6.12 24.09
N ALA A 13 37.37 -6.85 23.36
CA ALA A 13 36.24 -6.29 22.63
C ALA A 13 34.97 -7.04 23.04
N ALA A 14 33.96 -6.25 23.38
CA ALA A 14 32.74 -6.60 24.07
C ALA A 14 31.97 -7.77 23.43
N ALA A 15 31.36 -8.59 24.30
CA ALA A 15 30.27 -9.47 23.92
C ALA A 15 29.12 -8.61 23.35
N MET A 16 28.93 -8.66 22.05
CA MET A 16 27.75 -8.10 21.40
C MET A 16 26.64 -9.14 21.53
N VAL A 17 25.90 -9.06 22.64
CA VAL A 17 24.58 -9.70 22.74
C VAL A 17 23.69 -8.98 21.74
N ILE A 18 23.54 -9.56 20.55
CA ILE A 18 22.48 -9.19 19.63
C ILE A 18 21.19 -9.74 20.24
N ALA A 19 20.61 -9.00 21.18
CA ALA A 19 19.19 -9.09 21.46
C ALA A 19 18.48 -8.44 20.27
N ALA A 20 18.47 -9.13 19.13
CA ALA A 20 17.58 -8.78 18.05
C ALA A 20 16.16 -8.90 18.60
N LEU A 21 15.45 -7.79 18.51
CA LEU A 21 14.05 -7.62 18.83
C LEU A 21 13.24 -8.73 18.17
N ALA A 22 13.02 -9.83 18.87
CA ALA A 22 11.81 -10.61 18.69
C ALA A 22 10.70 -9.68 19.20
N SER A 23 10.12 -8.88 18.30
CA SER A 23 8.79 -8.36 18.54
C SER A 23 7.95 -9.55 18.99
N PRO A 24 7.28 -9.49 20.15
CA PRO A 24 6.38 -10.56 20.51
C PRO A 24 5.43 -10.73 19.33
N ALA A 25 5.27 -11.98 18.91
CA ALA A 25 4.26 -12.34 17.93
C ALA A 25 2.97 -11.58 18.30
N LEU A 26 2.41 -10.82 17.37
CA LEU A 26 1.11 -10.18 17.52
C LEU A 26 0.06 -11.30 17.60
N SER A 27 0.00 -11.97 18.75
CA SER A 27 -1.00 -12.98 19.10
C SER A 27 -1.69 -12.60 20.40
N GLU A 28 -1.80 -11.30 20.68
CA GLU A 28 -2.94 -10.82 21.45
C GLU A 28 -4.04 -10.56 20.42
N ASP A 29 -5.04 -11.44 20.39
CA ASP A 29 -6.28 -11.16 19.68
C ASP A 29 -6.83 -9.83 20.23
N PHE A 30 -7.00 -8.84 19.36
CA PHE A 30 -7.59 -7.55 19.73
C PHE A 30 -8.96 -7.79 20.39
N THR A 31 -9.25 -7.01 21.44
CA THR A 31 -10.59 -7.08 22.06
C THR A 31 -11.67 -6.73 21.04
N GLU A 32 -12.89 -7.22 21.27
CA GLU A 32 -14.03 -6.87 20.42
C GLU A 32 -14.25 -5.34 20.36
N SER A 33 -14.03 -4.63 21.48
CA SER A 33 -14.12 -3.17 21.54
C SER A 33 -13.08 -2.47 20.64
N HIS A 34 -11.85 -3.00 20.59
CA HIS A 34 -10.78 -2.43 19.78
C HIS A 34 -11.04 -2.65 18.29
N LEU A 35 -11.50 -3.86 17.90
CA LEU A 35 -11.92 -4.14 16.52
C LEU A 35 -13.14 -3.32 16.11
N ALA A 36 -14.08 -3.09 17.03
CA ALA A 36 -15.24 -2.21 16.78
C ALA A 36 -14.79 -0.76 16.54
N ALA A 37 -13.87 -0.23 17.35
CA ALA A 37 -13.30 1.11 17.13
C ALA A 37 -12.57 1.21 15.77
N ALA A 38 -11.84 0.17 15.37
CA ALA A 38 -11.20 0.10 14.06
C ALA A 38 -12.21 0.10 12.92
N ARG A 39 -13.29 -0.70 13.04
CA ARG A 39 -14.40 -0.76 12.07
C ARG A 39 -15.06 0.61 11.89
N GLU A 40 -15.36 1.30 12.99
CA GLU A 40 -15.93 2.65 12.94
C GLU A 40 -14.99 3.65 12.27
N THR A 41 -13.69 3.54 12.56
CA THR A 41 -12.66 4.40 11.96
C THR A 41 -12.59 4.21 10.45
N ILE A 42 -12.53 2.95 9.99
CA ILE A 42 -12.49 2.59 8.57
C ILE A 42 -13.71 3.12 7.84
N ALA A 43 -14.89 2.98 8.44
CA ALA A 43 -16.15 3.48 7.89
C ALA A 43 -16.16 5.00 7.79
N ALA A 44 -15.79 5.71 8.87
CA ALA A 44 -15.76 7.18 8.89
C ALA A 44 -14.72 7.75 7.90
N ALA A 45 -13.59 7.09 7.74
CA ALA A 45 -12.52 7.51 6.86
C ALA A 45 -12.74 7.12 5.38
N HIS A 46 -13.81 6.39 5.05
CA HIS A 46 -14.03 5.79 3.72
C HIS A 46 -12.84 4.91 3.24
N ALA A 47 -12.07 4.38 4.20
CA ALA A 47 -10.77 3.76 3.92
C ALA A 47 -10.86 2.41 3.18
N SER A 48 -12.05 1.81 3.12
CA SER A 48 -12.28 0.54 2.44
C SER A 48 -12.89 0.70 1.04
N GLU A 49 -13.27 1.90 0.62
CA GLU A 49 -13.97 2.13 -0.64
C GLU A 49 -13.11 1.89 -1.88
N GLN A 50 -11.80 2.17 -1.77
CA GLN A 50 -10.84 1.88 -2.83
C GLN A 50 -10.78 0.39 -3.22
N PHE A 51 -11.27 -0.50 -2.36
CA PHE A 51 -11.31 -1.94 -2.61
C PHE A 51 -12.63 -2.43 -3.22
N ASN A 52 -13.64 -1.56 -3.36
CA ASN A 52 -14.95 -1.93 -3.92
C ASN A 52 -14.85 -2.47 -5.36
N GLY A 53 -13.84 -2.03 -6.12
CA GLY A 53 -13.63 -2.44 -7.51
C GLY A 53 -12.95 -3.80 -7.70
N ILE A 54 -12.43 -4.45 -6.64
CA ILE A 54 -11.63 -5.68 -6.76
C ILE A 54 -12.39 -6.80 -7.49
N LEU A 55 -13.62 -7.09 -7.05
CA LEU A 55 -14.40 -8.19 -7.65
C LEU A 55 -14.75 -7.92 -9.11
N ILE A 56 -15.08 -6.66 -9.45
CA ILE A 56 -15.35 -6.25 -10.82
C ILE A 56 -14.10 -6.45 -11.67
N ALA A 57 -12.94 -5.97 -11.21
CA ALA A 57 -11.69 -6.12 -11.94
C ALA A 57 -11.30 -7.60 -12.14
N LEU A 58 -11.53 -8.46 -11.15
CA LEU A 58 -11.29 -9.91 -11.28
C LEU A 58 -12.26 -10.57 -12.26
N ALA A 59 -13.53 -10.17 -12.25
CA ALA A 59 -14.54 -10.64 -13.19
C ALA A 59 -14.15 -10.28 -14.63
N GLU A 60 -13.81 -9.01 -14.89
CA GLU A 60 -13.41 -8.55 -16.23
C GLU A 60 -12.13 -9.24 -16.73
N GLN A 61 -11.13 -9.43 -15.86
CA GLN A 61 -9.93 -10.20 -16.20
C GLN A 61 -10.27 -11.66 -16.57
N THR A 62 -11.20 -12.27 -15.84
CA THR A 62 -11.64 -13.65 -16.08
C THR A 62 -12.42 -13.77 -17.39
N LYS A 63 -13.33 -12.83 -17.67
CA LYS A 63 -14.06 -12.76 -18.95
C LYS A 63 -13.09 -12.64 -20.11
N ALA A 64 -12.15 -11.70 -20.04
CA ALA A 64 -11.15 -11.50 -21.09
C ALA A 64 -10.30 -12.77 -21.31
N LEU A 65 -9.94 -13.50 -20.24
CA LEU A 65 -9.24 -14.77 -20.35
C LEU A 65 -10.07 -15.82 -21.10
N PHE A 66 -11.32 -16.03 -20.68
CA PHE A 66 -12.18 -17.05 -21.27
C PHE A 66 -12.57 -16.72 -22.70
N GLN A 67 -12.86 -15.47 -23.02
CA GLN A 67 -13.22 -15.03 -24.37
C GLN A 67 -12.08 -15.21 -25.36
N ARG A 68 -10.81 -15.02 -24.94
CA ARG A 68 -9.65 -15.35 -25.78
C ARG A 68 -9.59 -16.83 -26.15
N SER A 69 -9.89 -17.72 -25.20
CA SER A 69 -9.88 -19.16 -25.43
C SER A 69 -11.12 -19.68 -26.15
N ASN A 70 -12.27 -19.03 -25.97
CA ASN A 70 -13.58 -19.47 -26.49
C ASN A 70 -14.41 -18.27 -27.00
N PRO A 71 -14.06 -17.68 -28.16
CA PRO A 71 -14.74 -16.47 -28.65
C PRO A 71 -16.25 -16.66 -28.91
N GLY A 72 -16.67 -17.87 -29.28
CA GLY A 72 -18.08 -18.19 -29.56
C GLY A 72 -18.99 -18.23 -28.32
N ALA A 73 -18.42 -18.29 -27.12
CA ALA A 73 -19.16 -18.38 -25.86
C ALA A 73 -19.29 -17.03 -25.14
N ALA A 74 -19.08 -15.90 -25.83
CA ALA A 74 -18.97 -14.58 -25.19
C ALA A 74 -20.16 -14.22 -24.29
N LYS A 75 -21.39 -14.56 -24.72
CA LYS A 75 -22.61 -14.32 -23.93
C LYS A 75 -22.66 -15.17 -22.66
N ASP A 76 -22.38 -16.46 -22.77
CA ASP A 76 -22.39 -17.38 -21.63
C ASP A 76 -21.27 -17.05 -20.64
N ILE A 77 -20.10 -16.64 -21.14
CA ILE A 77 -18.99 -16.16 -20.31
C ILE A 77 -19.39 -14.91 -19.53
N GLU A 78 -20.04 -13.94 -20.17
CA GLU A 78 -20.53 -12.74 -19.50
C GLU A 78 -21.51 -13.09 -18.37
N GLU A 79 -22.53 -13.90 -18.68
CA GLU A 79 -23.55 -14.30 -17.72
C GLU A 79 -22.97 -15.06 -16.52
N VAL A 80 -22.17 -16.11 -16.79
CA VAL A 80 -21.62 -16.99 -15.75
C VAL A 80 -20.61 -16.24 -14.89
N VAL A 81 -19.67 -15.50 -15.48
CA VAL A 81 -18.63 -14.82 -14.71
C VAL A 81 -19.23 -13.70 -13.86
N SER A 82 -20.20 -12.94 -14.39
CA SER A 82 -20.91 -11.91 -13.64
C SER A 82 -21.72 -12.52 -12.48
N ALA A 83 -22.39 -13.66 -12.70
CA ALA A 83 -23.12 -14.36 -11.63
C ALA A 83 -22.19 -14.87 -10.52
N VAL A 84 -21.04 -15.44 -10.88
CA VAL A 84 -20.02 -15.89 -9.91
C VAL A 84 -19.45 -14.70 -9.12
N ALA A 85 -19.15 -13.58 -9.79
CA ALA A 85 -18.66 -12.39 -9.13
C ALA A 85 -19.68 -11.82 -8.13
N LEU A 86 -20.97 -11.84 -8.49
CA LEU A 86 -22.06 -11.44 -7.60
C LEU A 86 -22.18 -12.36 -6.38
N ASP A 87 -22.10 -13.69 -6.56
CA ASP A 87 -22.10 -14.63 -5.43
C ASP A 87 -20.91 -14.40 -4.49
N LEU A 88 -19.74 -14.09 -5.03
CA LEU A 88 -18.53 -13.82 -4.26
C LEU A 88 -18.57 -12.48 -3.51
N ALA A 89 -19.50 -11.57 -3.81
CA ALA A 89 -19.67 -10.31 -3.08
C ALA A 89 -19.91 -10.54 -1.57
N LYS A 90 -20.52 -11.67 -1.19
CA LYS A 90 -20.72 -12.07 0.21
C LYS A 90 -19.42 -12.29 1.00
N ARG A 91 -18.27 -12.38 0.31
CA ARG A 91 -16.94 -12.50 0.93
C ARG A 91 -16.33 -11.15 1.32
N ARG A 92 -17.00 -10.03 1.03
CA ARG A 92 -16.53 -8.71 1.45
C ARG A 92 -16.19 -8.62 2.96
N PRO A 93 -16.96 -9.22 3.88
CA PRO A 93 -16.62 -9.23 5.29
C PRO A 93 -15.29 -9.94 5.64
N ASP A 94 -14.75 -10.78 4.76
CA ASP A 94 -13.40 -11.35 4.94
C ASP A 94 -12.36 -10.23 4.89
N LEU A 95 -12.44 -9.37 3.87
CA LEU A 95 -11.52 -8.23 3.72
C LEU A 95 -11.72 -7.23 4.85
N ASP A 96 -12.96 -6.90 5.21
CA ASP A 96 -13.23 -5.90 6.25
C ASP A 96 -12.62 -6.31 7.60
N ARG A 97 -12.71 -7.60 7.97
CA ARG A 97 -12.06 -8.15 9.18
C ARG A 97 -10.54 -8.05 9.13
N GLU A 98 -9.93 -8.27 7.97
CA GLU A 98 -8.48 -8.06 7.83
C GLU A 98 -8.09 -6.58 7.95
N LEU A 99 -8.88 -5.68 7.38
CA LEU A 99 -8.65 -4.24 7.50
C LEU A 99 -8.79 -3.77 8.96
N GLU A 100 -9.77 -4.26 9.70
CA GLU A 100 -9.92 -3.96 11.13
C GLU A 100 -8.66 -4.32 11.92
N ARG A 101 -8.09 -5.51 11.69
CA ARG A 101 -6.84 -5.92 12.34
C ARG A 101 -5.65 -5.06 11.93
N VAL A 102 -5.58 -4.65 10.66
CA VAL A 102 -4.55 -3.72 10.16
C VAL A 102 -4.60 -2.39 10.91
N TRP A 103 -5.79 -1.83 11.13
CA TRP A 103 -5.98 -0.58 11.87
C TRP A 103 -5.77 -0.75 13.38
N ALA A 104 -6.34 -1.79 13.99
CA ALA A 104 -6.17 -2.09 15.41
C ALA A 104 -4.71 -2.36 15.80
N GLY A 105 -3.91 -2.93 14.89
CA GLY A 105 -2.48 -3.14 15.10
C GLY A 105 -1.59 -1.89 14.95
N ARG A 106 -2.16 -0.74 14.55
CA ARG A 106 -1.42 0.52 14.36
C ARG A 106 -1.82 1.61 15.34
N PHE A 107 -3.04 1.55 15.85
CA PHE A 107 -3.60 2.54 16.74
C PHE A 107 -4.25 1.84 17.92
N ASN A 108 -4.07 2.38 19.12
CA ASN A 108 -4.83 1.91 20.27
C ASN A 108 -6.32 2.34 20.15
N GLU A 109 -7.18 1.79 21.01
CA GLU A 109 -8.63 2.03 20.95
C GLU A 109 -8.99 3.53 21.08
N ASP A 110 -8.30 4.29 21.93
CA ASP A 110 -8.57 5.71 22.14
C ASP A 110 -8.14 6.57 20.94
N GLU A 111 -7.03 6.23 20.30
CA GLU A 111 -6.58 6.86 19.05
C GLU A 111 -7.57 6.63 17.92
N LEU A 112 -8.07 5.39 17.77
CA LEU A 112 -9.09 5.06 16.78
C LEU A 112 -10.37 5.89 17.00
N LYS A 113 -10.81 6.07 18.24
CA LYS A 113 -11.97 6.92 18.58
C LYS A 113 -11.72 8.40 18.25
N GLN A 114 -10.51 8.91 18.48
CA GLN A 114 -10.15 10.28 18.11
C GLN A 114 -10.13 10.47 16.60
N ILE A 115 -9.55 9.53 15.85
CA ILE A 115 -9.54 9.55 14.38
C ILE A 115 -10.97 9.50 13.84
N THR A 116 -11.80 8.61 14.39
CA THR A 116 -13.23 8.52 14.06
C THR A 116 -13.93 9.85 14.30
N THR A 117 -13.67 10.52 15.42
CA THR A 117 -14.27 11.83 15.73
C THR A 117 -13.88 12.88 14.70
N PHE A 118 -12.62 12.91 14.28
CA PHE A 118 -12.17 13.80 13.22
C PHE A 118 -12.91 13.54 11.90
N PHE A 119 -12.95 12.29 11.43
CA PHE A 119 -13.58 11.94 10.16
C PHE A 119 -15.11 12.10 10.16
N LYS A 120 -15.75 12.06 11.33
CA LYS A 120 -17.19 12.40 11.49
C LYS A 120 -17.47 13.91 11.50
N SER A 121 -16.45 14.78 11.53
CA SER A 121 -16.63 16.23 11.40
C SER A 121 -16.89 16.63 9.94
N PRO A 122 -17.53 17.78 9.65
CA PRO A 122 -17.80 18.19 8.26
C PRO A 122 -16.54 18.31 7.39
N VAL A 123 -15.41 18.75 7.98
CA VAL A 123 -14.14 18.85 7.26
C VAL A 123 -13.48 17.48 7.11
N GLY A 124 -13.55 16.63 8.14
CA GLY A 124 -13.00 15.28 8.09
C GLY A 124 -13.71 14.41 7.07
N GLU A 125 -15.04 14.46 7.00
CA GLU A 125 -15.84 13.74 6.00
C GLU A 125 -15.45 14.17 4.59
N LYS A 126 -15.40 15.50 4.34
CA LYS A 126 -14.96 16.05 3.06
C LYS A 126 -13.53 15.61 2.73
N TYR A 127 -12.62 15.58 3.70
CA TYR A 127 -11.25 15.13 3.50
C TYR A 127 -11.20 13.64 3.15
N GLY A 128 -11.90 12.77 3.88
CA GLY A 128 -11.95 11.32 3.62
C GLY A 128 -12.43 11.01 2.20
N GLN A 129 -13.48 11.69 1.74
CA GLN A 129 -14.00 11.54 0.38
C GLN A 129 -13.04 12.04 -0.71
N LEU A 130 -12.33 13.15 -0.46
CA LEU A 130 -11.46 13.77 -1.45
C LEU A 130 -10.02 13.25 -1.44
N ALA A 131 -9.56 12.60 -0.37
CA ALA A 131 -8.17 12.19 -0.22
C ALA A 131 -7.65 11.35 -1.41
N PRO A 132 -8.37 10.34 -1.93
CA PRO A 132 -7.91 9.60 -3.10
C PRO A 132 -7.74 10.48 -4.35
N VAL A 133 -8.68 11.39 -4.60
CA VAL A 133 -8.65 12.31 -5.75
C VAL A 133 -7.48 13.30 -5.61
N ILE A 134 -7.29 13.87 -4.42
CA ILE A 134 -6.19 14.78 -4.13
C ILE A 134 -4.83 14.09 -4.38
N ILE A 135 -4.66 12.84 -3.92
CA ILE A 135 -3.43 12.07 -4.16
C ILE A 135 -3.22 11.84 -5.66
N GLN A 136 -4.25 11.42 -6.39
CA GLN A 136 -4.16 11.21 -7.84
C GLN A 136 -3.78 12.49 -8.59
N ASP A 137 -4.41 13.61 -8.27
CA ASP A 137 -4.16 14.90 -8.90
C ASP A 137 -2.75 15.44 -8.55
N SER A 138 -2.28 15.18 -7.33
CA SER A 138 -0.92 15.50 -6.90
C SER A 138 0.12 14.72 -7.72
N MET A 139 -0.09 13.41 -7.90
CA MET A 139 0.79 12.56 -8.72
C MET A 139 0.82 13.00 -10.18
N ARG A 140 -0.34 13.38 -10.76
CA ARG A 140 -0.41 13.92 -12.12
C ARG A 140 0.41 15.19 -12.26
N SER A 141 0.27 16.11 -11.31
CA SER A 141 1.00 17.38 -11.29
C SER A 141 2.52 17.16 -11.18
N ALA A 142 2.94 16.22 -10.33
CA ALA A 142 4.35 15.84 -10.21
C ALA A 142 4.91 15.25 -11.52
N GLY A 143 4.10 14.49 -12.26
CA GLY A 143 4.47 13.98 -13.59
C GLY A 143 4.72 15.09 -14.61
N ILE A 144 3.83 16.08 -14.69
CA ILE A 144 3.98 17.25 -15.57
C ILE A 144 5.27 18.01 -15.25
N TRP A 145 5.50 18.27 -13.96
CA TRP A 145 6.71 18.96 -13.51
C TRP A 145 7.98 18.18 -13.86
N ARG A 146 7.99 16.86 -13.64
CA ARG A 146 9.11 15.97 -13.98
C ARG A 146 9.41 15.99 -15.49
N ASP A 147 8.39 15.96 -16.34
CA ASP A 147 8.58 15.91 -17.79
C ASP A 147 9.14 17.25 -18.32
N ALA A 148 8.68 18.37 -17.76
CA ALA A 148 9.24 19.69 -18.03
C ALA A 148 10.72 19.77 -17.61
N LEU A 149 11.04 19.32 -16.39
CA LEU A 149 12.41 19.31 -15.88
C LEU A 149 13.33 18.40 -16.70
N SER A 150 12.84 17.24 -17.13
CA SER A 150 13.61 16.31 -17.98
C SER A 150 13.98 16.96 -19.31
N THR A 151 13.03 17.70 -19.92
CA THR A 151 13.25 18.45 -21.16
C THR A 151 14.29 19.55 -20.95
N GLU A 152 14.20 20.27 -19.84
CA GLU A 152 15.15 21.35 -19.50
C GLU A 152 16.56 20.80 -19.24
N ILE A 153 16.69 19.73 -18.47
CA ILE A 153 17.97 19.05 -18.20
C ILE A 153 18.60 18.59 -19.51
N LEU A 154 17.83 17.93 -20.38
CA LEU A 154 18.32 17.44 -21.67
C LEU A 154 18.86 18.60 -22.52
N THR A 155 18.06 19.66 -22.66
CA THR A 155 18.40 20.82 -23.49
C THR A 155 19.68 21.48 -22.98
N ARG A 156 19.74 21.80 -21.68
CA ARG A 156 20.92 22.44 -21.08
C ARG A 156 22.15 21.57 -21.12
N SER A 157 21.99 20.26 -20.90
CA SER A 157 23.12 19.32 -20.96
C SER A 157 23.70 19.25 -22.37
N ARG A 158 22.85 19.18 -23.41
CA ARG A 158 23.29 19.26 -24.81
C ARG A 158 24.05 20.55 -25.08
N ASP A 159 23.52 21.69 -24.68
CA ASP A 159 24.17 22.99 -24.89
C ASP A 159 25.57 23.04 -24.23
N GLU A 160 25.69 22.58 -22.99
CA GLU A 160 26.96 22.55 -22.27
C GLU A 160 27.96 21.56 -22.86
N LEU A 161 27.50 20.42 -23.38
CA LEU A 161 28.35 19.44 -24.05
C LEU A 161 28.81 19.94 -25.43
N ASN A 162 27.93 20.60 -26.19
CA ASN A 162 28.25 21.24 -27.46
C ASN A 162 29.33 22.31 -27.29
N LYS A 163 29.25 23.14 -26.24
CA LYS A 163 30.31 24.12 -25.89
C LYS A 163 31.66 23.48 -25.61
N ARG A 164 31.69 22.21 -25.21
CA ARG A 164 32.91 21.43 -24.95
C ARG A 164 33.41 20.64 -26.15
N GLY A 165 32.77 20.80 -27.32
CA GLY A 165 33.17 20.16 -28.57
C GLY A 165 32.60 18.75 -28.77
N TYR A 166 31.67 18.29 -27.93
CA TYR A 166 30.94 17.04 -28.14
C TYR A 166 29.59 17.32 -28.79
N SER A 167 29.16 16.52 -29.78
CA SER A 167 27.88 16.73 -30.50
C SER A 167 26.84 15.67 -30.10
N PHE A 168 25.65 16.11 -29.67
CA PHE A 168 24.53 15.30 -29.15
C PHE A 168 23.15 15.87 -29.51
#